data_AF-A0A932F136-F1
#
_entry.id   AF-A0A932F136-F1
#
_cell.length_a   1.000
_cell.length_b   1.000
_cell.length_c   1.000
_cell.angle_alpha   90.00
_cell.angle_beta   90.00
_cell.angle_gamma   90.00
#
_symmetry.space_group_name_H-M   'P 1'
#
loop_
_entity.id
_entity.type
_entity.pdbx_description
1 polymer ?
#
loop_
_entity_poly.entity_id
_entity_poly.type
_entity_poly.pdbx_seq_one_letter_code
_entity_poly.pdbx_strand_id
1 'polypeptide(L)'
;MHCGIPHSDREGLRKLLAEVVHARAGSMGSVLKPMGGPGEGFISFPFKGYAFAVDLPRRSGVEELHARLERITLDRGGRFYAAKDALMSAAGFSRMFPELERFRAVLRRVDPHGRFQSDMSRRLAIRPELG
;
A
#
# COMPACT_ATOMS: atom_id res chain seq x y z
N MET A 1 -2.72 4.78 8.21
CA MET A 1 -2.37 3.57 7.43
C MET A 1 -3.63 3.06 6.73
N HIS A 2 -3.54 2.67 5.47
CA HIS A 2 -4.66 2.09 4.72
C HIS A 2 -4.16 0.96 3.82
N CYS A 3 -4.64 -0.25 4.06
CA CYS A 3 -4.26 -1.46 3.33
C CYS A 3 -5.48 -2.31 2.98
N GLY A 4 -5.30 -3.24 2.06
CA GLY A 4 -6.29 -4.26 1.71
C GLY A 4 -5.74 -5.66 1.85
N ILE A 5 -6.59 -6.62 2.22
CA ILE A 5 -6.30 -8.06 2.30
C ILE A 5 -7.32 -8.84 1.46
N PRO A 6 -6.94 -9.94 0.77
CA PRO A 6 -7.88 -10.77 0.04
C PRO A 6 -9.04 -11.27 0.91
N HIS A 7 -10.24 -11.34 0.33
CA HIS A 7 -11.45 -11.70 1.09
C HIS A 7 -11.37 -13.12 1.67
N SER A 8 -10.62 -14.01 1.00
CA SER A 8 -10.35 -15.37 1.45
C SER A 8 -9.43 -15.45 2.68
N ASP A 9 -8.66 -14.39 2.98
CA ASP A 9 -7.65 -14.41 4.03
C ASP A 9 -8.10 -13.67 5.31
N ARG A 10 -9.01 -14.30 6.04
CA ARG A 10 -9.46 -13.80 7.35
C ARG A 10 -8.34 -13.78 8.39
N GLU A 11 -7.40 -14.72 8.30
CA GLU A 11 -6.26 -14.78 9.22
C GLU A 11 -5.36 -13.56 9.05
N GLY A 12 -5.19 -13.09 7.81
CA GLY A 12 -4.47 -11.88 7.50
C GLY A 12 -5.04 -10.63 8.13
N LEU A 13 -6.35 -10.46 8.01
CA LEU A 13 -7.04 -9.37 8.67
C LEU A 13 -6.86 -9.44 10.20
N ARG A 14 -7.00 -10.64 10.79
CA ARG A 14 -6.78 -10.82 12.23
C ARG A 14 -5.36 -10.48 12.65
N LYS A 15 -4.34 -10.89 11.88
CA LYS A 15 -2.93 -10.56 12.19
C LYS A 15 -2.67 -9.06 12.13
N LEU A 16 -3.18 -8.35 11.12
CA LEU A 16 -3.04 -6.89 11.03
C LEU A 16 -3.68 -6.19 12.24
N LEU A 17 -4.90 -6.58 12.59
CA LEU A 17 -5.60 -6.00 13.75
C LEU A 17 -4.86 -6.30 15.05
N ALA A 18 -4.36 -7.53 15.21
CA ALA A 18 -3.60 -7.93 16.39
C ALA A 18 -2.30 -7.12 16.54
N GLU A 19 -1.57 -6.86 15.45
CA GLU A 19 -0.36 -6.02 15.48
C GLU A 19 -0.67 -4.58 15.91
N VAL A 20 -1.74 -3.98 15.37
CA VAL A 20 -2.17 -2.62 15.74
C VAL A 20 -2.55 -2.55 17.23
N VAL A 21 -3.27 -3.57 17.73
CA VAL A 21 -3.65 -3.68 19.15
C VAL A 21 -2.43 -3.89 20.03
N HIS A 22 -1.53 -4.82 19.67
CA HIS A 22 -0.31 -5.12 20.42
C HIS A 22 0.59 -3.89 20.53
N ALA A 23 0.71 -3.12 19.44
CA ALA A 23 1.45 -1.88 19.44
C ALA A 23 0.77 -0.75 20.22
N ARG A 24 -0.46 -0.94 20.73
CA ARG A 24 -1.30 0.11 21.35
C ARG A 24 -1.49 1.30 20.43
N ALA A 25 -1.72 1.04 19.15
CA ALA A 25 -1.88 2.04 18.10
C ALA A 25 -3.31 2.09 17.56
N GLY A 26 -4.29 1.63 18.35
CA GLY A 26 -5.70 1.75 18.01
C GLY A 26 -6.15 3.21 17.91
N SER A 27 -7.13 3.46 17.03
CA SER A 27 -7.72 4.78 16.83
C SER A 27 -9.25 4.70 16.77
N MET A 28 -9.92 5.74 17.28
CA MET A 28 -11.37 5.90 17.16
C MET A 28 -11.83 6.03 15.70
N GLY A 29 -10.95 6.44 14.78
CA GLY A 29 -11.20 6.61 13.35
C GLY A 29 -10.89 5.37 12.49
N SER A 30 -11.10 4.17 13.01
CA SER A 30 -10.81 2.94 12.26
C SER A 30 -11.96 2.54 11.32
N VAL A 31 -11.65 2.20 10.07
CA VAL A 31 -12.63 1.76 9.06
C VAL A 31 -12.27 0.37 8.55
N LEU A 32 -13.27 -0.51 8.49
CA LEU A 32 -13.21 -1.80 7.81
C LEU A 32 -14.32 -1.88 6.76
N LYS A 33 -13.96 -2.08 5.49
CA LYS A 33 -14.91 -2.07 4.38
C LYS A 33 -14.66 -3.23 3.41
N PRO A 34 -15.68 -4.03 3.03
CA PRO A 34 -15.55 -4.97 1.93
C PRO A 34 -15.43 -4.21 0.59
N MET A 35 -14.51 -4.66 -0.25
CA MET A 35 -14.29 -4.18 -1.61
C MET A 35 -14.83 -5.19 -2.62
N GLY A 36 -15.53 -4.70 -3.65
CA GLY A 36 -16.20 -5.57 -4.63
C GLY A 36 -15.24 -6.28 -5.58
N GLY A 37 -14.31 -5.54 -6.20
CA GLY A 37 -13.45 -6.06 -7.26
C GLY A 37 -12.32 -5.11 -7.66
N PRO A 38 -11.49 -5.51 -8.64
CA PRO A 38 -10.39 -4.69 -9.11
C PRO A 38 -10.88 -3.42 -9.82
N GLY A 39 -10.15 -2.31 -9.66
CA GLY A 39 -10.34 -1.15 -10.54
C GLY A 39 -9.56 -1.29 -11.86
N GLU A 40 -9.73 -0.33 -12.77
CA GLU A 40 -9.24 -0.43 -14.15
C GLU A 40 -7.74 -0.08 -14.35
N GLY A 41 -7.14 0.67 -13.42
CA GLY A 41 -5.75 1.13 -13.55
C GLY A 41 -4.70 0.06 -13.23
N PHE A 42 -3.54 0.12 -13.89
CA PHE A 42 -2.41 -0.78 -13.64
C PHE A 42 -1.93 -0.78 -12.18
N ILE A 43 -1.95 0.40 -11.52
CA ILE A 43 -1.60 0.56 -10.10
C ILE A 43 -2.84 0.79 -9.22
N SER A 44 -3.99 0.23 -9.62
CA SER A 44 -5.25 0.38 -8.91
C SER A 44 -5.22 -0.33 -7.54
N PHE A 45 -5.68 0.38 -6.51
CA PHE A 45 -5.74 -0.14 -5.14
C PHE A 45 -6.89 -1.13 -4.91
N PRO A 46 -8.14 -0.88 -5.33
CA PRO A 46 -9.24 -1.81 -5.10
C PRO A 46 -8.98 -3.19 -5.71
N PHE A 47 -9.39 -4.23 -4.99
CA PHE A 47 -9.45 -5.63 -5.41
C PHE A 47 -10.49 -6.35 -4.55
N LYS A 48 -10.84 -7.60 -4.89
CA LYS A 48 -11.81 -8.39 -4.10
C LYS A 48 -11.22 -8.74 -2.72
N GLY A 49 -11.61 -7.99 -1.70
CA GLY A 49 -10.95 -8.01 -0.40
C GLY A 49 -11.62 -7.18 0.68
N TYR A 50 -10.92 -7.01 1.79
CA TYR A 50 -11.27 -6.08 2.86
C TYR A 50 -10.26 -4.94 2.89
N ALA A 51 -10.74 -3.71 2.81
CA ALA A 51 -9.94 -2.52 3.08
C ALA A 51 -10.00 -2.22 4.59
N PHE A 52 -8.84 -2.03 5.20
CA PHE A 52 -8.68 -1.62 6.58
C PHE A 52 -7.88 -0.32 6.63
N ALA A 53 -8.46 0.70 7.27
CA ALA A 53 -7.81 1.97 7.53
C ALA A 53 -7.81 2.27 9.03
N VAL A 54 -6.67 2.73 9.53
CA VAL A 54 -6.50 3.16 10.92
C VAL A 54 -5.53 4.33 10.98
N ASP A 55 -5.84 5.32 11.81
CA ASP A 55 -4.93 6.42 12.09
C ASP A 55 -3.94 6.00 13.18
N LEU A 56 -2.64 5.99 12.84
CA LEU A 56 -1.59 5.62 13.78
C LEU A 56 -1.03 6.90 14.42
N PRO A 57 -0.98 7.00 15.76
CA PRO A 57 -0.36 8.14 16.42
C PRO A 57 1.11 8.30 16.03
N ARG A 58 1.56 9.53 15.75
CA ARG A 58 2.96 9.82 15.44
C ARG A 58 3.79 9.83 16.72
N ARG A 59 4.42 8.70 17.02
CA ARG A 59 5.33 8.48 18.16
C ARG A 59 6.47 7.55 17.77
N SER A 60 7.48 7.43 18.62
CA SER A 60 8.56 6.46 18.41
C SER A 60 7.99 5.04 18.22
N GLY A 61 8.54 4.31 17.25
CA GLY A 61 8.08 2.96 16.92
C GLY A 61 7.05 2.87 15.79
N VAL A 62 6.53 4.00 15.27
CA VAL A 62 5.44 3.99 14.27
C VAL A 62 5.92 3.52 12.90
N GLU A 63 7.16 3.85 12.53
CA GLU A 63 7.80 3.40 11.31
C GLU A 63 8.05 1.89 11.34
N GLU A 64 8.53 1.35 12.46
CA GLU A 64 8.73 -0.08 12.64
C GLU A 64 7.39 -0.84 12.64
N LEU A 65 6.35 -0.26 13.23
CA LEU A 65 4.99 -0.80 13.14
C LEU A 65 4.51 -0.80 11.69
N HIS A 66 4.66 0.32 10.97
CA HIS A 66 4.28 0.41 9.55
C HIS A 66 5.00 -0.67 8.73
N ALA A 67 6.31 -0.84 8.89
CA ALA A 67 7.08 -1.87 8.18
C ALA A 67 6.62 -3.29 8.50
N ARG A 68 6.27 -3.59 9.77
CA ARG A 68 5.69 -4.90 10.13
C ARG A 68 4.34 -5.13 9.44
N LEU A 69 3.49 -4.11 9.42
CA LEU A 69 2.19 -4.19 8.76
C LEU A 69 2.33 -4.31 7.24
N GLU A 70 3.26 -3.57 6.62
CA GLU A 70 3.59 -3.68 5.18
C GLU A 70 3.96 -5.12 4.83
N ARG A 71 4.87 -5.72 5.61
CA ARG A 71 5.28 -7.12 5.42
C ARG A 71 4.11 -8.09 5.55
N ILE A 72 3.29 -7.98 6.61
CA ILE A 72 2.12 -8.85 6.80
C ILE A 72 1.14 -8.72 5.63
N THR A 73 0.87 -7.50 5.18
CA THR A 73 -0.02 -7.27 4.05
C THR A 73 0.54 -7.88 2.77
N LEU A 74 1.83 -7.69 2.51
CA LEU A 74 2.49 -8.18 1.32
C LEU A 74 2.54 -9.71 1.27
N ASP A 75 2.93 -10.36 2.37
CA ASP A 75 3.03 -11.82 2.49
C ASP A 75 1.68 -12.53 2.31
N ARG A 76 0.59 -11.77 2.43
CA ARG A 76 -0.79 -12.25 2.35
C ARG A 76 -1.50 -11.84 1.05
N GLY A 77 -0.74 -11.38 0.06
CA GLY A 77 -1.28 -10.96 -1.25
C GLY A 77 -2.12 -9.69 -1.19
N GLY A 78 -1.98 -8.91 -0.12
CA GLY A 78 -2.61 -7.61 0.04
C GLY A 78 -1.77 -6.48 -0.57
N ARG A 79 -2.28 -5.25 -0.44
CA ARG A 79 -1.56 -4.04 -0.87
C ARG A 79 -1.91 -2.81 -0.04
N PHE A 80 -1.02 -1.82 -0.03
CA PHE A 80 -1.24 -0.52 0.60
C PHE A 80 -1.86 0.45 -0.39
N TYR A 81 -2.63 1.42 0.11
CA TYR A 81 -3.16 2.49 -0.72
C TYR A 81 -2.15 3.64 -0.81
N ALA A 82 -1.53 3.80 -1.98
CA ALA A 82 -0.50 4.81 -2.22
C ALA A 82 -0.94 6.24 -1.85
N ALA A 83 -2.21 6.60 -2.11
CA ALA A 83 -2.73 7.93 -1.79
C ALA A 83 -2.81 8.24 -0.27
N LYS A 84 -2.66 7.22 0.59
CA LYS A 84 -2.62 7.37 2.06
C LYS A 84 -1.31 6.84 2.67
N ASP A 85 -0.26 6.73 1.85
CA ASP A 85 1.04 6.22 2.29
C ASP A 85 2.14 7.30 2.22
N ALA A 86 3.02 7.27 3.23
CA ALA A 86 4.26 8.04 3.25
C ALA A 86 5.51 7.20 3.50
N LEU A 87 5.38 5.90 3.82
CA LEU A 87 6.48 5.08 4.36
C LEU A 87 6.71 3.76 3.60
N MET A 88 5.81 3.35 2.71
CA MET A 88 5.95 2.12 1.91
C MET A 88 7.28 2.11 1.15
N SER A 89 7.90 0.93 1.12
CA SER A 89 9.16 0.71 0.42
C SER A 89 8.93 0.56 -1.10
N ALA A 90 9.90 0.96 -1.92
CA ALA A 90 9.85 0.73 -3.37
C ALA A 90 9.72 -0.77 -3.71
N ALA A 91 10.43 -1.63 -2.97
CA ALA A 91 10.36 -3.08 -3.13
C ALA A 91 8.97 -3.64 -2.78
N GLY A 92 8.38 -3.19 -1.67
CA GLY A 92 7.02 -3.54 -1.28
C GLY A 92 5.99 -3.10 -2.32
N PHE A 93 6.07 -1.84 -2.77
CA PHE A 93 5.21 -1.31 -3.82
C PHE A 93 5.28 -2.13 -5.11
N SER A 94 6.48 -2.43 -5.61
CA SER A 94 6.64 -3.22 -6.83
C SER A 94 6.05 -4.63 -6.72
N ARG A 95 6.07 -5.25 -5.53
CA ARG A 95 5.45 -6.56 -5.31
C ARG A 95 3.93 -6.50 -5.14
N MET A 96 3.41 -5.40 -4.58
CA MET A 96 1.97 -5.17 -4.40
C MET A 96 1.23 -4.87 -5.71
N PHE A 97 1.94 -4.31 -6.70
CA PHE A 97 1.38 -3.88 -7.98
C PHE A 97 2.11 -4.56 -9.16
N PRO A 98 1.75 -5.82 -9.51
CA PRO A 98 2.46 -6.59 -10.53
C PRO A 98 2.41 -5.96 -11.94
N GLU A 99 1.40 -5.14 -12.23
CA GLU A 99 1.27 -4.43 -13.51
C GLU A 99 2.10 -3.13 -13.57
N LEU A 100 2.96 -2.86 -12.57
CA LEU A 100 3.77 -1.63 -12.48
C LEU A 100 4.64 -1.41 -13.72
N GLU A 101 5.18 -2.47 -14.33
CA GLU A 101 5.96 -2.34 -15.57
C GLU A 101 5.14 -1.86 -16.76
N ARG A 102 3.87 -2.27 -16.86
CA ARG A 102 2.97 -1.75 -17.91
C ARG A 102 2.66 -0.28 -17.68
N PHE A 103 2.49 0.12 -16.41
CA PHE A 103 2.34 1.52 -16.07
C PHE A 103 3.59 2.33 -16.44
N ARG A 104 4.78 1.83 -16.12
CA ARG A 104 6.06 2.44 -16.51
C ARG A 104 6.20 2.58 -18.02
N ALA A 105 5.78 1.58 -18.79
CA ALA A 105 5.78 1.65 -20.25
C ALA A 105 4.86 2.76 -20.78
N VAL A 106 3.68 2.95 -20.18
CA VAL A 106 2.79 4.07 -20.50
C VAL A 106 3.47 5.40 -20.17
N LEU A 107 4.07 5.54 -18.98
CA LEU A 107 4.79 6.75 -18.57
C LEU A 107 5.91 7.13 -19.55
N ARG A 108 6.74 6.16 -19.96
CA ARG A 108 7.80 6.38 -20.96
C ARG A 108 7.24 6.86 -22.30
N ARG A 109 6.05 6.40 -22.69
CA ARG A 109 5.38 6.82 -23.94
C ARG A 109 4.79 8.22 -23.85
N VAL A 110 4.13 8.56 -22.73
CA VAL A 110 3.37 9.83 -22.60
C VAL A 110 4.21 10.98 -22.05
N ASP A 111 5.27 10.69 -21.31
CA ASP A 111 6.21 11.67 -20.75
C ASP A 111 7.66 11.20 -20.90
N PRO A 112 8.18 11.12 -22.13
CA PRO A 112 9.52 10.58 -22.43
C PRO A 112 10.65 11.42 -21.83
N HIS A 113 10.41 12.71 -21.56
CA HIS A 113 11.41 13.62 -20.99
C HIS A 113 11.36 13.73 -19.47
N GLY A 114 10.51 12.96 -18.80
CA GLY A 114 10.52 12.93 -17.34
C GLY A 114 9.97 14.19 -16.67
N ARG A 115 9.10 14.96 -17.34
CA ARG A 115 8.59 16.24 -16.83
C ARG A 115 7.70 16.08 -15.59
N PHE A 116 7.03 14.93 -15.45
CA PHE A 116 6.16 14.63 -14.33
C PHE A 116 6.83 13.66 -13.35
N GLN A 117 7.24 14.19 -12.19
CA GLN A 117 7.79 13.41 -11.09
C GLN A 117 7.39 14.04 -9.74
N SER A 118 7.06 13.20 -8.75
CA SER A 118 6.75 13.61 -7.38
C SER A 118 7.68 12.89 -6.39
N ASP A 119 7.70 13.34 -5.13
CA ASP A 119 8.45 12.65 -4.07
C ASP A 119 8.01 11.21 -3.88
N MET A 120 6.70 10.94 -3.99
CA MET A 120 6.16 9.59 -3.98
C MET A 120 6.71 8.76 -5.16
N SER A 121 6.75 9.34 -6.37
CA SER A 121 7.29 8.65 -7.55
C SER A 121 8.77 8.29 -7.39
N ARG A 122 9.58 9.20 -6.83
CA ARG A 122 10.99 8.94 -6.47
C ARG A 122 11.11 7.84 -5.42
N ARG A 123 10.46 8.02 -4.26
CA ARG A 123 10.54 7.08 -3.12
C ARG A 123 10.09 5.66 -3.49
N LEU A 124 9.01 5.53 -4.27
CA LEU A 124 8.47 4.24 -4.68
C LEU A 124 9.12 3.70 -5.95
N ALA A 125 10.15 4.39 -6.46
CA ALA A 125 10.82 4.10 -7.72
C ALA A 125 9.82 3.87 -8.87
N ILE A 126 8.73 4.63 -8.97
CA ILE A 126 7.76 4.48 -10.06
C ILE A 126 8.46 4.74 -11.39
N ARG A 127 9.40 5.70 -11.42
CA ARG A 127 10.26 6.02 -12.57
C ARG A 127 11.73 5.89 -12.20
N PRO A 128 12.27 4.67 -12.09
CA PRO A 128 13.64 4.47 -11.64
C PRO A 128 14.68 5.05 -12.61
N GLU A 129 14.29 5.32 -13.86
CA GLU A 129 15.14 5.93 -14.88
C GLU A 129 15.46 7.41 -14.64
N LEU A 130 14.74 8.09 -13.74
CA LEU A 130 14.87 9.53 -13.51
C LEU A 130 15.72 9.92 -12.28
N GLY A 131 16.22 8.95 -11.51
CA GLY A 131 16.87 9.17 -10.22
C GLY A 131 15.90 9.05 -9.06
#